data_AF-A0A2Y9F5S0-F1
#
_entry.id   AF-A0A2Y9F5S0-F1
#
_cell.length_a   1.000
_cell.length_b   1.000
_cell.length_c   1.000
_cell.angle_alpha   90.00
_cell.angle_beta   90.00
_cell.angle_gamma   90.00
#
_symmetry.space_group_name_H-M   'P 1'
#
loop_
_entity.id
_entity.type
_entity.pdbx_description
1 polymer ?
#
loop_
_entity_poly.entity_id
_entity_poly.type
_entity_poly.pdbx_seq_one_letter_code
_entity_poly.pdbx_strand_id
1 'polypeptide(L)'
;MFLLCSLLLALALAAVPGVRGACPQPADLKNVNGTRICARLYDKSDPYYDLCCGGAELSLEPGADMPYLPSGWKNTISSLVVAPRCELTVWSSRGKAGKTRKFSAGSYPRLEEYRRGIFGDWSNSISSLYCRCF
;
A
#
# COMPACT_ATOMS: atom_id res chain seq x y z
N MET A 1 -31.51 -18.36 29.81
CA MET A 1 -31.85 -17.28 28.84
C MET A 1 -30.79 -16.18 28.74
N PHE A 2 -30.02 -15.87 29.80
CA PHE A 2 -28.94 -14.88 29.75
C PHE A 2 -27.67 -15.34 29.01
N LEU A 3 -27.29 -16.62 29.13
CA LEU A 3 -26.06 -17.18 28.54
C LEU A 3 -26.05 -17.16 27.00
N LEU A 4 -27.20 -17.40 26.35
CA LEU A 4 -27.30 -17.35 24.88
C LEU A 4 -27.15 -15.92 24.34
N CYS A 5 -27.66 -14.92 25.08
CA CYS A 5 -27.59 -13.52 24.67
C CYS A 5 -26.13 -13.02 24.73
N SER A 6 -25.37 -13.41 25.75
CA SER A 6 -23.94 -13.12 25.88
C SER A 6 -23.10 -13.77 24.78
N LEU A 7 -23.44 -15.01 24.40
CA LEU A 7 -22.73 -15.75 23.33
C LEU A 7 -22.97 -15.11 21.95
N LEU A 8 -24.19 -14.66 21.68
CA LEU A 8 -24.57 -13.98 20.44
C LEU A 8 -23.90 -12.60 20.33
N LEU A 9 -23.76 -11.88 21.44
CA LEU A 9 -23.06 -10.59 21.48
C LEU A 9 -21.55 -10.75 21.23
N ALA A 10 -20.93 -11.81 21.74
CA ALA A 10 -19.53 -12.13 21.48
C ALA A 10 -19.26 -12.52 20.02
N LEU A 11 -20.18 -13.26 19.38
CA LEU A 11 -20.08 -13.58 17.95
C LEU A 11 -20.27 -12.33 17.07
N ALA A 12 -21.15 -11.40 17.46
CA ALA A 12 -21.38 -10.17 16.71
C ALA A 12 -20.15 -9.22 16.75
N LEU A 13 -19.40 -9.21 17.86
CA LEU A 13 -18.15 -8.46 17.98
C LEU A 13 -17.00 -9.08 17.18
N ALA A 14 -16.98 -10.40 16.99
CA ALA A 14 -16.01 -11.07 16.12
C ALA A 14 -16.26 -10.84 14.62
N ALA A 15 -17.45 -10.37 14.25
CA ALA A 15 -17.86 -10.10 12.88
C ALA A 15 -17.75 -8.61 12.48
N VAL A 16 -17.25 -7.74 13.36
CA VAL A 16 -16.88 -6.37 12.97
C VAL A 16 -15.47 -6.46 12.37
N PRO A 17 -15.29 -6.36 11.03
CA PRO A 17 -13.96 -6.13 10.50
C PRO A 17 -13.46 -4.83 11.13
N GLY A 18 -12.50 -4.96 12.05
CA GLY A 18 -11.92 -3.84 12.75
C GLY A 18 -11.44 -2.83 11.73
N VAL A 19 -11.97 -1.60 11.80
CA VAL A 19 -11.39 -0.45 11.11
C VAL A 19 -10.08 -0.14 11.83
N ARG A 20 -9.01 -0.88 11.53
CA ARG A 20 -7.61 -0.62 11.95
C ARG A 20 -6.70 -1.50 11.07
N GLY A 21 -5.87 -0.83 10.27
CA GLY A 21 -5.17 -1.30 9.07
C GLY A 21 -4.34 -2.59 9.12
N ALA A 22 -4.89 -3.67 8.56
CA ALA A 22 -4.10 -4.71 7.92
C ALA A 22 -4.04 -4.38 6.42
N CYS A 23 -2.85 -4.05 5.89
CA CYS A 23 -2.67 -3.85 4.45
C CYS A 23 -3.42 -4.95 3.69
N PRO A 24 -4.22 -4.60 2.65
CA PRO A 24 -5.00 -5.61 1.96
C PRO A 24 -4.10 -6.72 1.45
N GLN A 25 -4.62 -7.94 1.46
CA GLN A 25 -3.90 -9.04 0.82
C GLN A 25 -3.67 -8.68 -0.65
N PRO A 26 -2.46 -8.90 -1.20
CA PRO A 26 -2.16 -8.57 -2.58
C PRO A 26 -3.18 -9.14 -3.58
N ALA A 27 -3.69 -10.34 -3.32
CA ALA A 27 -4.68 -11.01 -4.18
C ALA A 27 -6.05 -10.32 -4.23
N ASP A 28 -6.36 -9.51 -3.21
CA ASP A 28 -7.63 -8.80 -3.07
C ASP A 28 -7.58 -7.38 -3.65
N LEU A 29 -6.44 -6.96 -4.21
CA LEU A 29 -6.30 -5.68 -4.89
C LEU A 29 -7.12 -5.64 -6.20
N LYS A 30 -8.35 -5.15 -6.08
CA LYS A 30 -9.28 -4.92 -7.18
C LYS A 30 -9.92 -3.53 -7.04
N ASN A 31 -10.23 -2.89 -8.16
CA ASN A 31 -11.05 -1.68 -8.16
C ASN A 31 -12.50 -2.04 -7.82
N VAL A 32 -13.30 -1.02 -7.50
CA VAL A 32 -14.75 -1.16 -7.25
C VAL A 32 -15.46 -1.84 -8.43
N ASN A 33 -14.98 -1.58 -9.64
CA ASN A 33 -15.51 -2.16 -10.88
C ASN A 33 -14.96 -3.58 -11.18
N GLY A 34 -14.19 -4.17 -10.26
CA GLY A 34 -13.58 -5.49 -10.40
C GLY A 34 -12.31 -5.53 -11.26
N THR A 35 -11.87 -4.40 -11.83
CA THR A 35 -10.65 -4.36 -12.65
C THR A 35 -9.40 -4.57 -11.79
N ARG A 36 -8.41 -5.28 -12.36
CA ARG A 36 -7.15 -5.62 -11.70
C ARG A 36 -6.37 -4.34 -11.40
N ILE A 37 -5.90 -4.20 -10.17
CA ILE A 37 -4.96 -3.15 -9.76
C ILE A 37 -3.54 -3.73 -9.79
N CYS A 38 -2.57 -2.93 -10.21
CA CYS A 38 -1.17 -3.31 -10.19
C CYS A 38 -0.54 -3.11 -8.80
N ALA A 39 -0.74 -1.93 -8.22
CA ALA A 39 -0.35 -1.63 -6.86
C ALA A 39 -1.25 -0.54 -6.27
N ARG A 40 -1.35 -0.50 -4.96
CA ARG A 40 -2.01 0.58 -4.21
C ARG A 40 -1.02 1.18 -3.24
N LEU A 41 -0.92 2.51 -3.25
CA LEU A 41 -0.02 3.29 -2.40
C LEU A 41 -0.83 4.06 -1.38
N TYR A 42 -0.23 4.27 -0.21
CA TYR A 42 -0.87 4.96 0.91
C TYR A 42 0.07 6.01 1.49
N ASP A 43 -0.51 7.08 2.01
CA ASP A 43 0.23 8.17 2.65
C ASP A 43 0.52 7.93 4.14
N LYS A 44 -0.11 6.92 4.74
CA LYS A 44 0.06 6.60 6.16
C LYS A 44 0.82 5.30 6.42
N SER A 45 1.83 5.40 7.29
CA SER A 45 2.51 4.31 7.99
C SER A 45 2.42 4.59 9.50
N ASP A 46 2.48 3.55 10.33
CA ASP A 46 2.34 3.65 11.78
C ASP A 46 3.33 2.69 12.48
N PRO A 47 3.82 3.01 13.70
CA PRO A 47 4.60 2.06 14.49
C PRO A 47 3.91 0.70 14.70
N TYR A 48 2.58 0.69 14.81
CA TYR A 48 1.78 -0.52 14.88
C TYR A 48 1.39 -0.95 13.46
N TYR A 49 1.85 -2.12 13.02
CA TYR A 49 1.59 -2.64 11.67
C TYR A 49 0.09 -2.71 11.34
N ASP A 50 -0.73 -2.99 12.35
CA ASP A 50 -2.19 -3.04 12.26
C ASP A 50 -2.84 -1.66 12.09
N LEU A 51 -2.08 -0.59 11.90
CA LEU A 51 -2.55 0.77 11.61
C LEU A 51 -1.97 1.33 10.29
N CYS A 52 -1.18 0.54 9.57
CA CYS A 52 -0.59 0.90 8.28
C CYS A 52 -1.57 0.73 7.12
N CYS A 53 -1.17 1.17 5.91
CA CYS A 53 -2.00 1.07 4.69
C CYS A 53 -3.39 1.68 4.86
N GLY A 54 -3.44 2.88 5.44
CA GLY A 54 -4.64 3.70 5.55
C GLY A 54 -4.39 5.12 5.06
N GLY A 55 -5.33 6.02 5.31
CA GLY A 55 -5.24 7.42 4.87
C GLY A 55 -5.66 7.58 3.41
N ALA A 56 -5.00 8.47 2.68
CA ALA A 56 -5.25 8.65 1.25
C ALA A 56 -4.70 7.45 0.47
N GLU A 57 -5.41 7.05 -0.60
CA GLU A 57 -5.04 5.90 -1.44
C GLU A 57 -4.81 6.33 -2.88
N LEU A 58 -3.74 5.82 -3.50
CA LEU A 58 -3.48 5.94 -4.94
C LEU A 58 -3.40 4.55 -5.55
N SER A 59 -4.41 4.20 -6.33
CA SER A 59 -4.45 2.93 -7.06
C SER A 59 -3.82 3.08 -8.44
N LEU A 60 -2.99 2.11 -8.81
CA LEU A 60 -2.28 2.08 -10.09
C LEU A 60 -2.83 0.97 -10.98
N GLU A 61 -3.12 1.30 -12.22
CA GLU A 61 -3.50 0.31 -13.23
C GLU A 61 -2.28 -0.51 -13.71
N PRO A 62 -2.50 -1.73 -14.23
CA PRO A 62 -1.45 -2.49 -14.91
C PRO A 62 -0.83 -1.69 -16.06
N GLY A 63 0.49 -1.55 -16.04
CA GLY A 63 1.22 -0.76 -17.04
C GLY A 63 1.27 0.75 -16.73
N ALA A 64 0.71 1.20 -15.60
CA ALA A 64 0.74 2.60 -15.22
C ALA A 64 2.18 3.13 -15.12
N ASP A 65 2.46 4.15 -15.92
CA ASP A 65 3.75 4.82 -15.98
C ASP A 65 3.58 6.30 -15.57
N MET A 66 4.10 6.64 -14.39
CA MET A 66 3.97 7.97 -13.80
C MET A 66 5.35 8.56 -13.54
N PRO A 67 5.98 9.19 -14.56
CA PRO A 67 7.19 9.98 -14.37
C PRO A 67 6.96 11.20 -13.46
N TYR A 68 5.70 11.62 -13.30
CA TYR A 68 5.26 12.68 -12.40
C TYR A 68 4.03 12.21 -11.64
N LEU A 69 4.10 12.19 -10.32
CA LEU A 69 2.96 11.83 -9.47
C LEU A 69 1.90 12.95 -9.46
N PRO A 70 0.62 12.61 -9.19
CA PRO A 70 -0.41 13.60 -8.94
C PRO A 70 -0.03 14.56 -7.81
N SER A 71 -0.66 15.74 -7.80
CA SER A 71 -0.43 16.74 -6.74
C SER A 71 -0.67 16.13 -5.36
N GLY A 72 0.20 16.43 -4.39
CA GLY A 72 0.12 15.93 -3.01
C GLY A 72 0.72 14.53 -2.77
N TRP A 73 1.07 13.78 -3.81
CA TRP A 73 1.61 12.42 -3.67
C TRP A 73 3.14 12.32 -3.69
N LYS A 74 3.80 13.38 -4.16
CA LYS A 74 5.26 13.45 -4.17
C LYS A 74 5.79 13.44 -2.74
N ASN A 75 6.66 12.48 -2.44
CA ASN A 75 7.32 12.36 -1.15
C ASN A 75 6.34 12.19 0.03
N THR A 76 5.20 11.56 -0.22
CA THR A 76 4.15 11.33 0.81
C THR A 76 3.87 9.85 1.02
N ILE A 77 4.28 8.99 0.08
CA ILE A 77 3.98 7.56 0.13
C ILE A 77 4.83 6.92 1.22
N SER A 78 4.18 6.26 2.17
CA SER A 78 4.82 5.64 3.35
C SER A 78 4.47 4.16 3.52
N SER A 79 3.45 3.66 2.82
CA SER A 79 3.16 2.23 2.69
C SER A 79 2.56 1.88 1.32
N LEU A 80 2.70 0.63 0.89
CA LEU A 80 2.19 0.17 -0.41
C LEU A 80 1.88 -1.33 -0.43
N VAL A 81 1.05 -1.74 -1.39
CA VAL A 81 0.77 -3.15 -1.68
C VAL A 81 0.86 -3.36 -3.20
N VAL A 82 1.56 -4.40 -3.62
CA VAL A 82 1.75 -4.78 -5.04
C VAL A 82 1.02 -6.08 -5.30
N ALA A 83 0.17 -6.12 -6.33
CA ALA A 83 -0.64 -7.28 -6.66
C ALA A 83 0.20 -8.48 -7.14
N PRO A 84 -0.32 -9.73 -7.03
CA PRO A 84 0.31 -10.92 -7.57
C PRO A 84 0.63 -10.76 -9.06
N ARG A 85 1.77 -11.31 -9.48
CA ARG A 85 2.29 -11.19 -10.85
C ARG A 85 2.42 -9.73 -11.31
N CYS A 86 2.72 -8.82 -10.40
CA CYS A 86 3.10 -7.44 -10.72
C CYS A 86 4.38 -7.05 -9.98
N GLU A 87 5.09 -6.07 -10.54
CA GLU A 87 6.28 -5.43 -9.99
C GLU A 87 6.09 -3.91 -10.06
N LEU A 88 6.34 -3.23 -8.94
CA LEU A 88 6.35 -1.78 -8.87
C LEU A 88 7.80 -1.29 -8.80
N THR A 89 8.21 -0.53 -9.82
CA THR A 89 9.48 0.21 -9.78
C THR A 89 9.21 1.64 -9.35
N VAL A 90 10.00 2.14 -8.39
CA VAL A 90 9.91 3.51 -7.87
C VAL A 90 11.24 4.22 -7.96
N TRP A 91 11.18 5.54 -8.06
CA TRP A 91 12.34 6.42 -8.13
C TRP A 91 12.23 7.57 -7.14
N SER A 92 13.38 7.98 -6.60
CA SER A 92 13.44 9.06 -5.61
C SER A 92 13.28 10.46 -6.19
N SER A 93 13.46 10.61 -7.50
CA SER A 93 13.30 11.87 -8.21
C SER A 93 12.26 11.76 -9.32
N ARG A 94 11.72 12.91 -9.73
CA ARG A 94 10.79 13.00 -10.86
C ARG A 94 11.48 12.60 -12.16
N GLY A 95 10.70 12.19 -13.16
CA GLY A 95 11.23 11.77 -14.46
C GLY A 95 12.02 10.47 -14.40
N LYS A 96 11.73 9.57 -13.45
CA LYS A 96 12.42 8.29 -13.26
C LYS A 96 13.93 8.40 -13.01
N ALA A 97 14.32 9.41 -12.25
CA ALA A 97 15.72 9.71 -11.93
C ALA A 97 16.06 9.41 -10.46
N GLY A 98 17.34 9.50 -10.11
CA GLY A 98 17.81 9.34 -8.74
C GLY A 98 17.98 7.87 -8.34
N LYS A 99 17.69 7.54 -7.08
CA LYS A 99 17.74 6.15 -6.58
C LYS A 99 16.50 5.41 -7.04
N THR A 100 16.66 4.11 -7.30
CA THR A 100 15.60 3.24 -7.80
C THR A 100 15.42 2.04 -6.87
N ARG A 101 14.19 1.60 -6.67
CA ARG A 101 13.86 0.35 -5.99
C ARG A 101 12.73 -0.37 -6.69
N LYS A 102 12.81 -1.69 -6.66
CA LYS A 102 11.76 -2.58 -7.13
C LYS A 102 11.08 -3.24 -5.93
N PHE A 103 9.75 -3.25 -5.96
CA PHE A 103 8.90 -3.97 -5.03
C PHE A 103 8.18 -5.08 -5.82
N SER A 104 8.41 -6.32 -5.40
CA SER A 104 7.72 -7.49 -5.93
C SER A 104 6.28 -7.56 -5.39
N ALA A 105 5.49 -8.53 -5.85
CA ALA A 105 4.18 -8.80 -5.27
C ALA A 105 4.27 -8.99 -3.74
N GLY A 106 3.43 -8.29 -2.98
CA GLY A 106 3.47 -8.31 -1.52
C GLY A 106 2.89 -7.05 -0.87
N SER A 107 2.78 -7.09 0.46
CA SER A 107 2.39 -5.93 1.28
C SER A 107 3.62 -5.33 1.94
N TYR A 108 3.74 -4.01 1.85
CA TYR A 108 4.86 -3.21 2.34
C TYR A 108 4.32 -2.13 3.28
N PRO A 109 3.96 -2.50 4.53
CA PRO A 109 3.27 -1.63 5.48
C PRO A 109 4.11 -0.45 5.97
N ARG A 110 5.44 -0.53 5.88
CA ARG A 110 6.35 0.48 6.43
C ARG A 110 7.54 0.68 5.51
N LEU A 111 7.52 1.78 4.75
CA LEU A 111 8.61 2.08 3.85
C LEU A 111 9.91 2.50 4.57
N GLU A 112 9.82 2.79 5.86
CA GLU A 112 10.95 3.12 6.74
C GLU A 112 11.94 1.96 6.89
N GLU A 113 11.46 0.72 6.74
CA GLU A 113 12.30 -0.48 6.84
C GLU A 113 13.17 -0.70 5.60
N TYR A 114 12.85 0.01 4.50
CA TYR A 114 13.52 -0.16 3.24
C TYR A 114 14.52 0.97 3.03
N ARG A 115 15.81 0.66 3.23
CA ARG A 115 16.89 1.65 3.06
C ARG A 115 16.97 2.20 1.63
N ARG A 116 17.30 3.49 1.53
CA ARG A 116 17.54 4.22 0.28
C ARG A 116 19.01 4.65 0.18
N GLY A 117 19.90 3.66 0.14
CA GLY A 117 21.35 3.89 0.19
C GLY A 117 21.86 4.02 1.62
N ILE A 118 22.87 4.86 1.82
CA ILE A 118 23.52 5.05 3.13
C ILE A 118 22.70 5.98 4.05
N PHE A 119 22.00 6.96 3.46
CA PHE A 119 21.19 7.92 4.19
C PHE A 119 19.70 7.75 3.87
N GLY A 120 18.93 7.45 4.91
CA GLY A 120 17.47 7.39 4.85
C GLY A 120 16.89 6.11 4.25
N ASP A 121 15.57 6.15 4.10
CA ASP A 121 14.73 5.05 3.68
C ASP A 121 13.78 5.48 2.54
N TRP A 122 12.86 4.60 2.18
CA TRP A 122 11.91 4.81 1.10
C TRP A 122 10.62 5.48 1.54
N SER A 123 10.39 5.66 2.85
CA SER A 123 9.25 6.42 3.34
C SER A 123 9.36 7.86 2.88
N ASN A 124 8.23 8.41 2.40
CA ASN A 124 8.12 9.79 1.97
C ASN A 124 9.20 10.21 0.96
N SER A 125 9.66 9.26 0.13
CA SER A 125 10.80 9.46 -0.76
C SER A 125 10.51 9.11 -2.22
N ILE A 126 9.30 8.62 -2.53
CA ILE A 126 8.91 8.25 -3.89
C ILE A 126 8.42 9.49 -4.64
N SER A 127 8.97 9.72 -5.83
CA SER A 127 8.66 10.87 -6.69
C SER A 127 8.26 10.50 -8.12
N SER A 128 8.52 9.26 -8.55
CA SER A 128 7.98 8.70 -9.79
C SER A 128 7.93 7.18 -9.71
N LEU A 129 7.11 6.56 -10.57
CA LEU A 129 6.86 5.12 -10.52
C LEU A 129 6.45 4.53 -11.87
N TYR A 130 6.56 3.22 -11.95
CA TYR A 130 6.12 2.40 -13.07
C TYR A 130 5.70 1.05 -12.54
N CYS A 131 4.48 0.64 -12.88
CA CYS A 131 3.91 -0.62 -12.42
C CYS A 131 3.71 -1.56 -13.60
N ARG A 132 4.36 -2.73 -13.57
CA ARG A 132 4.30 -3.74 -14.63
C ARG A 132 3.65 -5.00 -14.11
N CYS A 133 2.73 -5.58 -14.87
CA CYS A 133 2.16 -6.89 -14.57
C CYS A 133 2.48 -7.90 -15.69
N PHE A 134 2.43 -9.18 -15.32
CA PHE A 134 2.66 -10.34 -16.18
C PHE A 134 1.43 -11.28 -16.15
#